data_AF-A0A351NXD9-F1
#
_entry.id   AF-A0A351NXD9-F1
#
_cell.length_a   1.000
_cell.length_b   1.000
_cell.length_c   1.000
_cell.angle_alpha   90.00
_cell.angle_beta   90.00
_cell.angle_gamma   90.00
#
_symmetry.space_group_name_H-M   'P 1'
#
loop_
_entity.id
_entity.type
_entity.pdbx_description
1 polymer ?
#
loop_
_entity_poly.entity_id
_entity_poly.type
_entity_poly.pdbx_seq_one_letter_code
_entity_poly.pdbx_strand_id
1 'polypeptide(L)' 'AMNPCPCGYLGTSKCCCSAGQLMHYKNKLSGPLMDRIDLQVHVSGIDCNDLLNPPTIPEGETSERIQTRVAVARQHQI' A
#
# COMPACT_ATOMS: atom_id res chain seq x y z
N ALA A 1 2.06 -4.83 0.34
CA ALA A 1 1.45 -4.20 -0.84
C ALA A 1 1.16 -5.27 -1.88
N MET A 2 -0.05 -5.29 -2.46
CA MET A 2 -0.37 -6.16 -3.59
C MET A 2 -0.23 -5.34 -4.88
N ASN A 3 0.40 -5.90 -5.91
CA ASN A 3 0.40 -5.23 -7.21
C ASN A 3 -1.03 -5.19 -7.75
N PRO A 4 -1.45 -4.14 -8.46
CA PRO A 4 -2.83 -4.03 -8.94
C PRO A 4 -3.13 -5.03 -10.08
N CYS A 5 -2.09 -5.57 -10.72
CA CYS A 5 -2.13 -6.65 -11.70
C CYS A 5 -0.75 -7.32 -11.81
N PRO A 6 -0.58 -8.41 -12.59
CA PRO A 6 0.73 -9.05 -12.77
C PRO A 6 1.81 -8.10 -13.32
N CYS A 7 1.43 -7.21 -14.23
CA CYS A 7 2.33 -6.25 -14.86
C CYS A 7 2.51 -4.96 -14.04
N GLY A 8 1.80 -4.77 -12.93
CA GLY A 8 1.93 -3.61 -12.02
C GLY A 8 1.28 -2.30 -12.50
N TYR A 9 0.87 -2.18 -13.75
CA TYR A 9 0.44 -0.91 -14.38
C TYR A 9 -1.07 -0.77 -14.59
N LEU A 10 -1.91 -1.58 -13.93
CA LEU A 10 -3.37 -1.52 -14.09
C LEU A 10 -3.90 -0.11 -13.81
N GLY A 11 -4.73 0.42 -14.72
CA GLY A 11 -5.23 1.79 -14.66
C GLY A 11 -4.40 2.80 -15.46
N THR A 12 -3.32 2.36 -16.13
CA THR A 12 -2.51 3.20 -17.02
C THR A 12 -2.42 2.61 -18.43
N SER A 13 -2.01 3.42 -19.41
CA SER A 13 -1.76 2.98 -20.79
C SER A 13 -0.60 1.98 -20.92
N LYS A 14 0.25 1.84 -19.91
CA LYS A 14 1.36 0.87 -19.88
C LYS A 14 0.91 -0.55 -19.53
N CYS A 15 -0.35 -0.74 -19.12
CA CYS A 15 -0.87 -2.05 -18.79
C CYS A 15 -1.07 -2.89 -20.06
N CYS A 16 -0.40 -4.04 -20.14
CA CYS A 16 -0.56 -5.02 -21.22
C CYS A 16 -1.35 -6.27 -20.79
N CYS A 17 -1.87 -6.27 -19.57
CA CYS A 17 -2.53 -7.42 -18.97
C CYS A 17 -3.94 -7.63 -19.58
N SER A 18 -4.26 -8.85 -20.01
CA SER A 18 -5.60 -9.21 -20.51
C SER A 18 -6.63 -9.37 -19.39
N ALA A 19 -7.91 -9.28 -19.70
CA ALA A 19 -8.99 -9.48 -18.71
C ALA A 19 -8.87 -10.84 -17.97
N GLY A 20 -8.49 -11.91 -18.69
CA GLY A 20 -8.25 -13.22 -18.10
C GLY A 20 -7.08 -13.22 -17.11
N GLN A 21 -5.96 -12.56 -17.45
CA GLN A 21 -4.81 -12.42 -16.54
C GLN A 21 -5.19 -11.63 -15.28
N LEU A 22 -6.04 -10.62 -15.39
CA LEU A 22 -6.52 -9.84 -14.25
C LEU A 22 -7.37 -10.68 -13.30
N MET A 23 -8.34 -11.45 -13.82
CA MET A 23 -9.17 -12.34 -12.99
C MET A 23 -8.30 -13.39 -12.29
N HIS A 24 -7.40 -14.03 -13.03
CA HIS A 24 -6.56 -15.10 -12.45
C HIS A 24 -5.61 -14.56 -11.38
N TYR A 25 -5.09 -13.34 -11.55
CA TYR A 25 -4.25 -12.70 -10.56
C TYR A 25 -5.02 -12.35 -9.27
N LYS A 26 -6.23 -11.79 -9.39
CA LYS A 26 -7.08 -11.47 -8.22
C LYS A 26 -7.46 -12.72 -7.42
N ASN A 27 -7.72 -13.83 -8.11
CA ASN A 27 -8.08 -15.10 -7.49
C ASN A 27 -6.93 -15.78 -6.74
N LYS A 28 -5.69 -15.27 -6.83
CA LYS A 28 -4.56 -15.79 -6.03
C LYS A 28 -4.70 -15.48 -4.55
N LEU A 29 -5.48 -14.46 -4.18
CA LEU A 29 -5.81 -14.23 -2.77
C LEU A 29 -7.03 -15.05 -2.40
N SER A 30 -6.94 -15.75 -1.27
CA SER A 30 -8.06 -16.53 -0.77
C SER A 30 -9.18 -15.60 -0.31
N GLY A 31 -10.43 -15.96 -0.65
CA GLY A 31 -11.62 -15.26 -0.17
C GLY A 31 -11.65 -15.10 1.36
N PRO A 32 -11.36 -16.16 2.15
CA PRO A 32 -11.33 -16.06 3.61
C PRO A 32 -10.29 -15.07 4.17
N LEU A 33 -9.21 -14.78 3.44
CA LEU A 33 -8.25 -13.74 3.81
C LEU A 33 -8.80 -12.34 3.49
N MET A 34 -9.41 -12.19 2.31
CA MET A 34 -9.99 -10.90 1.89
C MET A 34 -11.15 -10.46 2.80
N ASP A 35 -11.95 -11.40 3.29
CA ASP A 35 -13.06 -11.13 4.22
C ASP A 35 -12.59 -10.58 5.59
N ARG A 36 -11.31 -10.71 5.93
CA ARG A 36 -10.73 -10.26 7.20
C ARG A 36 -9.90 -8.99 7.09
N ILE A 37 -9.90 -8.34 5.94
CA ILE A 37 -9.20 -7.07 5.73
C ILE A 37 -10.25 -5.95 5.78
N ASP A 38 -10.34 -5.31 6.95
CA ASP A 38 -11.31 -4.24 7.21
C ASP A 38 -11.06 -2.98 6.37
N LEU A 39 -9.78 -2.65 6.13
CA LEU A 39 -9.39 -1.46 5.39
C LEU A 39 -8.69 -1.83 4.08
N GLN A 40 -9.35 -1.48 2.97
CA GLN A 40 -8.81 -1.61 1.63
C GLN A 40 -8.72 -0.22 1.01
N VAL A 41 -7.51 0.28 0.83
CA VAL A 41 -7.24 1.56 0.20
C VAL A 41 -6.50 1.34 -1.11
N HIS A 42 -7.05 1.87 -2.19
CA HIS A 42 -6.35 1.94 -3.46
C HIS A 42 -5.44 3.17 -3.45
N VAL A 43 -4.16 2.96 -3.72
CA VAL A 43 -3.16 4.02 -3.79
C VAL A 43 -2.69 4.13 -5.23
N SER A 44 -2.76 5.33 -5.79
CA SER A 44 -2.25 5.61 -7.14
C SER A 44 -0.73 5.56 -7.15
N GLY A 45 -0.17 5.25 -8.33
CA GLY A 45 1.26 5.42 -8.56
C GLY A 45 1.65 6.89 -8.40
N ILE A 46 2.81 7.13 -7.81
CA ILE A 46 3.40 8.44 -7.60
C ILE A 46 4.37 8.71 -8.76
N ASP A 47 4.44 9.93 -9.28
CA ASP A 47 5.44 10.25 -10.31
C ASP A 47 6.86 10.18 -9.71
N CYS A 48 7.83 9.77 -10.52
CA CYS A 48 9.22 9.70 -10.09
C CYS A 48 9.74 11.09 -9.66
N ASN A 49 9.30 12.15 -10.34
CA ASN A 49 9.68 13.52 -10.00
C ASN A 49 9.10 13.95 -8.65
N ASP A 50 7.91 13.48 -8.26
CA ASP A 50 7.33 13.77 -6.95
C ASP A 50 8.08 13.05 -5.83
N LEU A 51 8.63 11.85 -6.13
CA LEU A 51 9.49 11.11 -5.20
C LEU A 51 10.86 11.75 -5.03
N LEU A 52 11.44 12.26 -6.12
CA LEU A 52 12.78 12.83 -6.15
C LEU A 52 12.80 14.30 -5.72
N ASN A 53 11.72 15.04 -5.97
CA ASN A 53 11.53 16.43 -5.60
C ASN A 53 10.35 16.53 -4.63
N PRO A 54 10.50 16.04 -3.38
CA PRO A 54 9.42 16.06 -2.42
C PRO A 54 8.96 17.52 -2.20
N PRO A 55 7.68 17.86 -2.45
CA PRO A 55 7.17 19.18 -2.10
C PRO A 55 7.23 19.31 -0.59
N THR A 56 8.03 20.24 -0.05
CA THR A 56 8.17 20.61 1.38
C THR A 56 7.45 19.66 2.33
N ILE A 57 7.95 18.42 2.41
CA ILE A 57 7.36 17.43 3.30
C ILE A 57 7.72 17.94 4.70
N PRO A 58 6.75 18.18 5.60
CA PRO A 58 7.08 18.52 6.98
C PRO A 58 8.03 17.43 7.51
N GLU A 59 9.11 17.83 8.18
CA GLU A 59 10.06 16.88 8.74
C GLU A 59 9.31 15.76 9.47
N GLY A 60 9.58 14.52 9.08
CA GLY A 60 8.94 13.37 9.71
C GLY A 60 9.24 13.32 11.20
N GLU A 61 8.38 12.67 11.98
CA GLU A 61 8.65 12.45 13.39
C GLU A 61 9.93 11.63 13.57
N THR A 62 10.76 12.00 14.55
CA THR A 62 11.98 11.23 14.84
C THR A 62 11.65 9.88 15.47
N SER A 63 12.55 8.92 15.30
CA SER A 63 12.43 7.58 15.89
C SER A 63 12.20 7.62 17.40
N GLU A 64 12.81 8.57 18.11
CA GLU A 64 12.64 8.75 19.56
C GLU A 64 11.20 9.16 19.92
N ARG A 65 10.56 10.01 19.11
CA ARG A 65 9.17 10.44 19.36
C ARG A 65 8.20 9.29 19.14
N ILE A 66 8.42 8.52 18.07
CA ILE A 66 7.63 7.31 17.80
C ILE A 66 7.85 6.26 18.90
N GLN A 67 9.11 6.02 19.33
CA GLN A 67 9.44 5.06 20.39
C GLN A 67 8.70 5.38 21.69
N THR A 68 8.66 6.66 22.07
CA THR A 68 7.95 7.11 23.28
C THR A 68 6.46 6.76 23.21
N ARG A 69 5.80 7.06 22.08
CA ARG A 69 4.38 6.72 21.87
C ARG A 69 4.11 5.21 21.92
N VAL A 70 4.99 4.42 21.30
CA VAL A 70 4.88 2.95 21.30
C VAL A 70 5.03 2.38 22.72
N ALA A 71 5.96 2.90 23.52
CA ALA A 71 6.16 2.45 24.90
C ALA A 71 4.93 2.70 25.77
N VAL A 72 4.30 3.88 25.64
CA VAL A 72 3.04 4.21 26.35
C VAL A 72 1.92 3.26 25.91
N ALA A 73 1.71 3.08 24.60
CA ALA A 73 0.67 2.18 24.10
C ALA A 73 0.84 0.74 24.61
N ARG A 74 2.09 0.26 24.72
CA ARG A 74 2.41 -1.08 25.22
C ARG A 74 2.01 -1.28 26.69
N GLN A 75 2.03 -0.23 27.52
CA GLN A 75 1.58 -0.33 28.92
C GLN A 75 0.08 -0.61 29.06
N HIS A 76 -0.69 -0.31 28.02
CA HIS A 76 -2.13 -0.56 27.96
C HIS A 76 -2.50 -1.89 27.28
N GLN A 77 -1.51 -2.65 26.80
CA GLN A 77 -1.75 -3.98 26.24
C GLN A 77 -1.96 -4.96 27.40
N ILE A 78 -3.11 -5.65 27.36
CA ILE A 78 -3.50 -6.72 28.30
C ILE A 78 -2.76 -8.01 27.92
#